data_AF-A0A7R9NK29-F1
#
_entry.id   AF-A0A7R9NK29-F1
#
_cell.length_a   1.000
_cell.length_b   1.000
_cell.length_c   1.000
_cell.angle_alpha   90.00
_cell.angle_beta   90.00
_cell.angle_gamma   90.00
#
_symmetry.space_group_name_H-M   'P 1'
#
loop_
_entity.id
_entity.type
_entity.pdbx_description
1 polymer ?
#
loop_
_entity_poly.entity_id
_entity_poly.type
_entity_poly.pdbx_seq_one_letter_code
_entity_poly.pdbx_strand_id
1 'polypeptide(L)' 'RKQKFRIIRVMPDVAGRVLMVKVIFLRSYQKLKFLAIYAPTRVPLRNNFWLNMYQYLYPAPAFLLGD' A
#
# COMPACT_ATOMS: atom_id res chain seq x y z
N ARG A 1 13.53 -23.18 0.90
CA ARG A 1 13.82 -22.70 -0.49
C ARG A 1 13.72 -21.17 -0.51
N LYS A 2 14.74 -20.41 -0.94
CA LYS A 2 14.69 -18.93 -1.03
C LYS A 2 13.77 -18.47 -2.19
N GLN A 3 12.74 -17.66 -1.91
CA GLN A 3 11.96 -16.95 -2.94
C GLN A 3 12.66 -15.64 -3.31
N LYS A 4 12.74 -15.32 -4.61
CA LYS A 4 13.31 -14.06 -5.12
C LYS A 4 12.19 -13.10 -5.53
N PHE A 5 12.26 -11.84 -5.10
CA PHE A 5 11.29 -10.79 -5.40
C PHE A 5 12.00 -9.50 -5.83
N ARG A 6 11.25 -8.61 -6.51
CA ARG A 6 11.69 -7.28 -6.91
C ARG A 6 10.76 -6.23 -6.32
N ILE A 7 11.33 -5.19 -5.72
CA ILE A 7 10.60 -4.02 -5.21
C ILE A 7 10.46 -2.99 -6.35
N ILE A 8 9.26 -2.46 -6.55
CA ILE A 8 8.91 -1.53 -7.62
C ILE A 8 8.22 -0.32 -6.98
N ARG A 9 8.93 0.82 -7.08
CA ARG A 9 8.55 2.22 -6.78
C ARG A 9 7.70 2.46 -5.52
N VAL A 10 8.29 3.27 -4.66
CA VAL A 10 7.67 3.90 -3.50
C VAL A 10 6.98 5.19 -3.95
N MET A 11 5.69 5.36 -3.69
CA MET A 11 5.01 6.66 -3.83
C MET A 11 4.45 7.07 -2.47
N PRO A 12 4.99 8.12 -1.83
CA PRO A 12 4.32 8.77 -0.72
C PRO A 12 3.10 9.53 -1.25
N ASP A 13 2.01 9.56 -0.49
CA ASP A 13 0.97 10.56 -0.73
C ASP A 13 1.50 11.97 -0.39
N VAL A 14 0.81 13.00 -0.87
CA VAL A 14 1.21 14.41 -0.72
C VAL A 14 1.42 14.81 0.75
N ALA A 15 0.79 14.09 1.69
CA ALA A 15 0.91 14.32 3.13
C ALA A 15 1.92 13.40 3.85
N GLY A 16 2.61 12.48 3.14
CA GLY A 16 3.55 11.53 3.73
C GLY A 16 2.93 10.49 4.68
N ARG A 17 1.61 10.29 4.59
CA ARG A 17 0.80 9.37 5.39
C ARG A 17 0.68 7.98 4.79
N VAL A 18 0.90 7.82 3.48
CA VAL A 18 0.77 6.54 2.79
C VAL A 18 2.04 6.24 2.04
N LEU A 19 2.64 5.08 2.32
CA LEU A 19 3.76 4.53 1.60
C LEU A 19 3.30 3.28 0.84
N MET A 20 3.16 3.38 -0.48
CA MET A 20 2.85 2.21 -1.30
C MET A 20 4.13 1.58 -1.87
N VAL A 21 4.32 0.28 -1.65
CA VAL A 21 5.40 -0.54 -2.19
C VAL A 21 4.81 -1.65 -3.05
N LYS A 22 5.16 -1.72 -4.34
CA LYS A 22 4.76 -2.84 -5.20
C LYS A 22 5.86 -3.89 -5.22
N VAL A 23 5.51 -5.16 -5.06
CA VAL A 23 6.44 -6.29 -5.08
C VAL A 23 6.02 -7.26 -6.18
N ILE A 24 6.97 -7.69 -6.99
CA ILE A 24 6.76 -8.74 -8.00
C ILE A 24 7.62 -9.94 -7.64
N PHE A 25 6.98 -11.10 -7.51
CA PHE A 25 7.64 -12.38 -7.32
C PHE A 25 8.11 -12.93 -8.66
N LEU A 26 9.42 -13.16 -8.81
CA LEU A 26 10.02 -13.44 -10.12
C LEU A 26 9.69 -14.82 -10.70
N ARG A 27 9.26 -15.76 -9.85
CA ARG A 27 8.92 -17.13 -10.27
C ARG A 27 7.44 -17.32 -10.59
N SER A 28 6.56 -16.75 -9.77
CA SER A 28 5.11 -16.88 -9.92
C SER A 28 4.51 -15.74 -10.75
N TYR A 29 5.28 -14.70 -11.07
CA TYR A 29 4.80 -13.43 -11.64
C TYR A 29 3.69 -12.76 -10.82
N GLN A 30 3.50 -13.21 -9.58
CA GLN A 30 2.51 -12.67 -8.67
C GLN A 30 2.90 -11.24 -8.30
N LYS A 31 1.94 -10.33 -8.42
CA LYS A 31 2.07 -8.93 -8.04
C LYS A 31 1.37 -8.74 -6.70
N LEU A 32 2.10 -8.22 -5.72
CA LEU A 32 1.58 -7.85 -4.41
C LEU A 32 1.82 -6.36 -4.17
N LYS A 33 0.88 -5.72 -3.49
CA LYS A 33 1.04 -4.36 -2.99
C LYS A 33 1.16 -4.39 -1.47
N PHE A 34 2.05 -3.58 -0.92
CA PHE A 34 2.12 -3.30 0.51
C PHE A 34 1.86 -1.80 0.68
N LEU A 35 0.96 -1.46 1.58
CA LEU A 35 0.58 -0.09 1.92
C LEU A 35 0.91 0.11 3.40
N ALA A 36 1.93 0.91 3.69
CA ALA A 36 2.17 1.39 5.05
C ALA A 36 1.43 2.71 5.24
N ILE A 37 0.63 2.83 6.30
CA ILE A 37 -0.31 3.94 6.49
C ILE A 37 -0.15 4.55 7.88
N TYR A 38 -0.30 5.86 7.93
CA TYR A 38 -0.44 6.64 9.16
C TYR A 38 -1.75 7.46 9.08
N ALA A 39 -2.81 6.94 9.70
CA ALA A 39 -4.13 7.52 9.57
C ALA A 39 -4.29 8.80 10.40
N PRO A 40 -5.11 9.78 9.96
CA PRO A 40 -5.41 10.96 10.78
C PRO A 40 -6.14 10.57 12.07
N THR A 41 -5.78 11.19 13.19
CA THR A 41 -6.43 10.96 14.49
C THR A 41 -7.82 11.58 14.59
N ARG A 42 -8.07 12.69 13.88
CA ARG A 42 -9.40 13.35 13.87
C ARG A 42 -10.39 12.54 13.02
N VAL A 43 -11.48 12.10 13.65
CA VAL A 43 -12.51 11.23 13.04
C VAL A 43 -13.00 11.71 11.65
N PRO A 44 -13.35 12.99 11.44
CA PRO A 44 -13.85 13.43 10.12
C PRO A 44 -12.80 13.29 9.02
N LEU A 45 -11.54 13.55 9.34
CA LEU A 45 -10.42 13.42 8.40
C LEU A 45 -10.09 11.96 8.13
N ARG A 46 -10.24 11.09 9.13
CA ARG A 46 -10.01 9.65 9.01
C ARG A 46 -10.99 8.97 8.06
N ASN A 47 -12.27 9.35 8.09
CA ASN A 47 -13.27 8.78 7.19
C ASN A 47 -12.99 9.14 5.72
N ASN A 48 -12.68 10.41 5.44
CA ASN A 48 -12.30 10.85 4.10
C ASN A 48 -10.99 10.19 3.64
N PHE A 49 -10.05 9.99 4.57
CA PHE A 49 -8.81 9.29 4.29
C PHE A 49 -9.05 7.84 3.85
N TRP A 50 -9.89 7.08 4.57
CA TRP A 50 -10.21 5.69 4.20
C TRP A 50 -10.97 5.58 2.87
N LEU A 51 -11.91 6.50 2.60
CA LEU A 51 -12.60 6.57 1.29
C LEU A 51 -11.59 6.75 0.16
N ASN A 52 -10.62 7.65 0.33
CA ASN A 52 -9.56 7.86 -0.64
C ASN A 52 -8.55 6.70 -0.73
N MET A 53 -8.52 5.78 0.24
CA MET A 53 -7.62 4.63 0.21
C MET A 53 -8.08 3.49 -0.69
N TYR A 54 -9.40 3.38 -0.94
CA TYR A 54 -9.95 2.31 -1.78
C TYR A 54 -9.34 2.24 -3.18
N GLN A 55 -8.99 3.39 -3.78
CA GLN A 55 -8.35 3.43 -5.11
C GLN A 55 -6.96 2.77 -5.13
N TYR A 56 -6.26 2.72 -4.00
CA TYR A 56 -4.92 2.13 -3.92
C TYR A 56 -4.96 0.61 -3.73
N LEU A 57 -6.05 0.11 -3.13
CA LEU A 57 -6.27 -1.31 -2.86
C LEU A 57 -6.57 -2.10 -4.13
N TYR A 58 -7.36 -1.56 -5.06
CA TYR A 58 -7.71 -2.27 -6.30
C TYR A 58 -6.73 -1.95 -7.45
N PRO A 59 -6.60 -2.79 -8.49
CA PRO A 59 -7.25 -4.10 -8.69
C PRO A 59 -6.40 -5.31 -8.21
N ALA A 60 -5.26 -5.10 -7.54
CA ALA A 60 -4.34 -6.18 -7.16
C ALA A 60 -4.34 -6.43 -5.66
N PRO A 61 -4.09 -7.66 -5.17
CA PRO A 61 -4.06 -7.95 -3.74
C PRO A 61 -3.09 -7.02 -3.01
N ALA A 62 -3.57 -6.41 -1.94
CA ALA A 62 -2.84 -5.43 -1.17
C ALA A 62 -2.86 -5.79 0.32
N PHE A 63 -1.69 -5.73 0.94
CA PHE A 63 -1.52 -5.80 2.38
C PHE A 63 -1.47 -4.38 2.93
N LEU A 64 -2.29 -4.14 3.95
CA LEU A 64 -2.39 -2.86 4.62
C LEU A 64 -1.76 -2.99 6.01
N LEU A 65 -0.82 -2.10 6.32
CA LEU A 65 -0.03 -2.08 7.56
C LEU A 65 -0.05 -0.64 8.07
N GLY A 66 -0.29 -0.38 9.33
CA GLY A 66 -0.31 1.00 9.80
C GLY A 66 -0.85 1.21 11.20
N ASP A 67 -0.78 2.48 11.61
CA ASP A 67 -1.35 3.06 12.83
C ASP A 67 -2.56 3.93 12.45
#